data_AF-A0A8H7PTW0-F1
#
_entry.id   AF-A0A8H7PTW0-F1
#
_cell.length_a   1.000
_cell.length_b   1.000
_cell.length_c   1.000
_cell.angle_alpha   90.00
_cell.angle_beta   90.00
_cell.angle_gamma   90.00
#
_symmetry.space_group_name_H-M   'P 1'
#
loop_
_entity.id
_entity.type
_entity.pdbx_description
1 polymer ?
#
loop_
_entity_poly.entity_id
_entity_poly.type
_entity_poly.pdbx_seq_one_letter_code
_entity_poly.pdbx_strand_id
1 'polypeptide(L)'
;MKNFAVSLAVAATLLSSFVVAQDGTPTIVQGGANPYTCDPTKCIAPKCLCASQSPPGGIKPADAPQFVTITFDDSVQPELIQTAADLLNVQNPNGCKAKGSWYVSMMYTDFALVQQWFAEGNEVADHTFTHVGTPSAQEIQAAADMLYSYAGVPHGMLKGFRAPFLNYTADTLKEIQAQGFLYDTSATAVVDDNYWPYTLDNGMANDCWTGICNPGTVNLPGVWEVPMYAVLDNASVPQLMDVYLSGTPEDVTNWSQTNFDRHYNGNRQPFGIYVHPTHLTNYPGLPDATAQKAGVVNFIQSLAGKPDVWFVTNDQLLQWMQNPVPASQLANQTYMQCQKPVTPKEICNGLETLNITSGVVSGPLLNACNFNTSNFATCYNCPGSAPTLETPVPASAVANGTSGYRTPLPDNCSPFWWDPVAGQCLCTTSSCAYQDTALPKQQNSTNGTSSGSSNGSSASSSGKASGASPGPVVASTLSIAAAIFISLIM
;
A
#
# COMPACT_ATOMS: atom_id res chain seq x y z
N MET A 1 -43.55 -51.51 -35.90
CA MET A 1 -42.67 -51.21 -37.06
C MET A 1 -41.71 -50.13 -36.57
N LYS A 2 -40.47 -50.49 -36.17
CA LYS A 2 -39.23 -50.31 -36.97
C LYS A 2 -39.16 -48.88 -37.55
N ASN A 3 -38.16 -48.03 -37.32
CA ASN A 3 -36.73 -48.29 -37.07
C ASN A 3 -35.97 -46.94 -36.98
N PHE A 4 -34.92 -46.86 -36.14
CA PHE A 4 -33.66 -46.05 -36.25
C PHE A 4 -33.77 -44.50 -36.37
N ALA A 5 -32.87 -43.65 -35.86
CA ALA A 5 -31.47 -43.81 -35.49
C ALA A 5 -31.04 -42.76 -34.44
N VAL A 6 -30.06 -43.17 -33.65
CA VAL A 6 -29.16 -42.33 -32.84
C VAL A 6 -28.38 -41.37 -33.73
N SER A 7 -28.23 -40.11 -33.34
CA SER A 7 -27.08 -39.28 -33.72
C SER A 7 -26.78 -38.28 -32.62
N LEU A 8 -25.66 -38.56 -31.95
CA LEU A 8 -24.91 -37.70 -31.06
C LEU A 8 -24.41 -36.48 -31.87
N ALA A 9 -24.73 -35.27 -31.44
CA ALA A 9 -24.01 -34.06 -31.84
C ALA A 9 -23.92 -33.16 -30.62
N VAL A 10 -22.96 -33.48 -29.74
CA VAL A 10 -22.46 -32.57 -28.72
C VAL A 10 -21.60 -31.54 -29.45
N ALA A 11 -22.14 -30.36 -29.69
CA ALA A 11 -21.37 -29.17 -30.03
C ALA A 11 -21.45 -28.21 -28.82
N ALA A 12 -20.71 -28.56 -27.77
CA ALA A 12 -20.43 -27.66 -26.68
C ALA A 12 -19.28 -26.73 -27.09
N THR A 13 -19.61 -25.67 -27.84
CA THR A 13 -18.74 -24.48 -27.92
C THR A 13 -19.15 -23.53 -26.80
N LEU A 14 -18.82 -23.92 -25.57
CA LEU A 14 -18.63 -22.97 -24.48
C LEU A 14 -17.12 -22.73 -24.43
N LEU A 15 -16.68 -21.71 -25.15
CA LEU A 15 -15.44 -21.02 -24.80
C LEU A 15 -15.72 -20.39 -23.43
N SER A 16 -15.44 -21.16 -22.38
CA SER A 16 -15.34 -20.65 -21.02
C SER A 16 -14.14 -19.72 -21.02
N SER A 17 -14.35 -18.44 -21.27
CA SER A 17 -13.45 -17.40 -20.80
C SER A 17 -13.42 -17.55 -19.29
N PHE A 18 -12.40 -18.23 -18.77
CA PHE A 18 -12.04 -18.11 -17.37
C PHE A 18 -11.55 -16.67 -17.20
N VAL A 19 -12.50 -15.76 -16.94
CA VAL A 19 -12.19 -14.48 -16.33
C VAL A 19 -11.80 -14.84 -14.91
N VAL A 20 -10.50 -15.04 -14.71
CA VAL A 20 -9.91 -14.95 -13.38
C VAL A 20 -10.26 -13.55 -12.91
N ALA A 21 -10.99 -13.44 -11.80
CA ALA A 21 -11.24 -12.15 -11.18
C ALA A 21 -9.87 -11.61 -10.75
N GLN A 22 -9.29 -10.76 -11.59
CA GLN A 22 -8.07 -10.02 -11.34
C GLN A 22 -8.47 -8.83 -10.46
N ASP A 23 -7.71 -8.59 -9.40
CA ASP A 23 -7.80 -7.31 -8.71
C ASP A 23 -7.39 -6.22 -9.69
N GLY A 24 -8.36 -5.35 -10.01
CA GLY A 24 -8.07 -4.03 -10.55
C GLY A 24 -7.42 -3.98 -11.93
N THR A 25 -7.95 -4.68 -12.93
CA THR A 25 -8.05 -4.01 -14.25
C THR A 25 -9.38 -3.29 -14.26
N PRO A 26 -9.50 -2.05 -13.71
CA PRO A 26 -10.69 -1.26 -13.96
C PRO A 26 -10.91 -1.18 -15.47
N THR A 27 -12.13 -0.87 -15.92
CA THR A 27 -12.32 -0.50 -17.32
C THR A 27 -11.54 0.80 -17.56
N ILE A 28 -10.26 0.69 -17.91
CA ILE A 28 -9.39 1.84 -18.14
C ILE A 28 -9.83 2.44 -19.47
N VAL A 29 -10.52 3.57 -19.40
CA VAL A 29 -11.00 4.28 -20.57
C VAL A 29 -9.92 5.25 -21.02
N GLN A 30 -9.44 5.10 -22.26
CA GLN A 30 -8.62 6.12 -22.90
C GLN A 30 -9.51 7.27 -23.40
N GLY A 31 -9.21 8.48 -22.96
CA GLY A 31 -9.85 9.70 -23.43
C GLY A 31 -11.11 10.11 -22.67
N GLY A 32 -11.14 11.38 -22.28
CA GLY A 32 -12.25 12.06 -21.63
C GLY A 32 -11.93 13.55 -21.53
N ALA A 33 -12.95 14.40 -21.40
CA ALA A 33 -12.68 15.80 -21.07
C ALA A 33 -12.02 15.85 -19.69
N ASN A 34 -10.82 16.42 -19.59
CA ASN A 34 -10.16 16.65 -18.32
C ASN A 34 -10.45 18.09 -17.86
N PRO A 35 -11.37 18.31 -16.89
CA PRO A 35 -11.70 19.63 -16.39
C PRO A 35 -10.66 20.17 -15.39
N TYR A 36 -9.58 19.41 -15.10
CA TYR A 36 -8.53 19.83 -14.19
C TYR A 36 -7.92 21.16 -14.61
N THR A 37 -7.80 22.07 -13.64
CA THR A 37 -7.11 23.35 -13.81
C THR A 37 -6.26 23.61 -12.59
N CYS A 38 -5.04 24.07 -12.81
CA CYS A 38 -4.11 24.43 -11.75
C CYS A 38 -3.33 25.67 -12.15
N ASP A 39 -3.21 26.62 -11.24
CA ASP A 39 -2.40 27.81 -11.42
C ASP A 39 -1.01 27.56 -10.80
N PRO A 40 0.03 27.28 -11.61
CA PRO A 40 1.36 26.96 -11.10
C PRO A 40 2.05 28.15 -10.42
N THR A 41 1.48 29.36 -10.51
CA THR A 41 1.99 30.52 -9.75
C THR A 41 1.45 30.59 -8.33
N LYS A 42 0.41 29.81 -8.02
CA LYS A 42 -0.20 29.69 -6.67
C LYS A 42 0.10 28.34 -6.03
N CYS A 43 0.16 27.29 -6.83
CA CYS A 43 0.53 25.94 -6.40
C CYS A 43 2.06 25.79 -6.42
N ILE A 44 2.70 26.06 -5.28
CA ILE A 44 4.16 26.17 -5.15
C ILE A 44 4.75 25.01 -4.34
N ALA A 45 5.75 24.35 -4.92
CA ALA A 45 6.52 23.28 -4.27
C ALA A 45 7.24 23.78 -3.00
N PRO A 46 7.51 22.92 -1.99
CA PRO A 46 7.18 21.50 -1.93
C PRO A 46 5.73 21.22 -1.49
N LYS A 47 4.95 22.25 -1.15
CA LYS A 47 3.63 22.09 -0.54
C LYS A 47 2.52 21.76 -1.54
N CYS A 48 2.66 22.24 -2.77
CA CYS A 48 1.69 22.04 -3.83
C CYS A 48 2.42 21.87 -5.17
N LEU A 49 2.07 20.86 -5.94
CA LEU A 49 2.53 20.62 -7.30
C LEU A 49 1.34 20.30 -8.21
N CYS A 50 1.22 21.04 -9.32
CA CYS A 50 0.20 20.79 -10.33
C CYS A 50 0.49 19.48 -11.09
N ALA A 51 -0.56 18.77 -11.51
CA ALA A 51 -0.42 17.67 -12.45
C ALA A 51 0.26 18.16 -13.74
N SER A 52 1.32 17.47 -14.15
CA SER A 52 2.15 17.84 -15.28
C SER A 52 2.81 16.61 -15.86
N GLN A 53 2.86 16.52 -17.19
CA GLN A 53 3.64 15.49 -17.87
C GLN A 53 5.14 15.81 -17.86
N SER A 54 5.55 17.05 -17.59
CA SER A 54 6.96 17.46 -17.53
C SER A 54 7.55 17.23 -16.13
N PRO A 55 8.85 16.89 -16.01
CA PRO A 55 9.49 16.77 -14.70
C PRO A 55 9.34 18.04 -13.86
N PRO A 56 9.17 17.90 -12.53
CA PRO A 56 9.07 19.05 -11.63
C PRO A 56 10.38 19.84 -11.54
N GLY A 57 10.32 21.04 -10.98
CA GLY A 57 11.51 21.87 -10.70
C GLY A 57 12.20 22.46 -11.95
N GLY A 58 11.58 22.37 -13.13
CA GLY A 58 12.17 22.87 -14.39
C GLY A 58 13.34 22.03 -14.90
N ILE A 59 13.48 20.79 -14.40
CA ILE A 59 14.47 19.83 -14.87
C ILE A 59 14.12 19.44 -16.30
N LYS A 60 15.12 19.46 -17.19
CA LYS A 60 14.94 18.95 -18.55
C LYS A 60 14.75 17.44 -18.50
N PRO A 61 13.89 16.84 -19.33
CA PRO A 61 13.70 15.39 -19.35
C PRO A 61 15.00 14.58 -19.41
N ALA A 62 15.99 15.01 -20.20
CA ALA A 62 17.28 14.32 -20.29
C ALA A 62 18.11 14.33 -19.00
N ASP A 63 17.86 15.27 -18.09
CA ASP A 63 18.56 15.41 -16.81
C ASP A 63 17.76 14.79 -15.64
N ALA A 64 16.51 14.38 -15.88
CA ALA A 64 15.65 13.77 -14.86
C ALA A 64 16.02 12.29 -14.65
N PRO A 65 16.08 11.81 -13.40
CA PRO A 65 16.17 10.38 -13.13
C PRO A 65 14.97 9.65 -13.75
N GLN A 66 15.18 8.46 -14.30
CA GLN A 66 14.06 7.55 -14.55
C GLN A 66 13.79 6.76 -13.28
N PHE A 67 12.68 7.04 -12.62
CA PHE A 67 12.23 6.23 -11.49
C PHE A 67 11.51 4.98 -11.98
N VAL A 68 11.76 3.86 -11.31
CA VAL A 68 10.98 2.64 -11.40
C VAL A 68 10.41 2.36 -10.00
N THR A 69 9.10 2.28 -9.88
CA THR A 69 8.43 1.97 -8.60
C THR A 69 7.87 0.56 -8.68
N ILE A 70 8.47 -0.35 -7.90
CA ILE A 70 7.99 -1.73 -7.77
C ILE A 70 7.15 -1.78 -6.50
N THR A 71 5.88 -2.16 -6.64
CA THR A 71 4.96 -2.27 -5.52
C THR A 71 4.40 -3.67 -5.38
N PHE A 72 4.12 -4.03 -4.15
CA PHE A 72 3.53 -5.30 -3.77
C PHE A 72 2.25 -5.03 -2.99
N ASP A 73 1.17 -5.68 -3.37
CA ASP A 73 -0.11 -5.53 -2.69
C ASP A 73 -0.43 -6.80 -1.90
N ASP A 74 -1.38 -6.67 -0.96
CA ASP A 74 -1.88 -7.70 -0.07
C ASP A 74 -0.97 -8.17 1.07
N SER A 75 -1.35 -9.29 1.68
CA SER A 75 -0.74 -9.87 2.87
C SER A 75 0.75 -10.17 2.69
N VAL A 76 1.53 -9.97 3.75
CA VAL A 76 2.96 -10.35 3.77
C VAL A 76 3.09 -11.76 4.33
N GLN A 77 3.54 -12.70 3.49
CA GLN A 77 3.67 -14.12 3.82
C GLN A 77 5.07 -14.66 3.45
N PRO A 78 5.49 -15.81 4.04
CA PRO A 78 6.85 -16.34 3.87
C PRO A 78 7.28 -16.58 2.41
N GLU A 79 6.40 -17.16 1.59
CA GLU A 79 6.69 -17.43 0.19
C GLU A 79 6.65 -16.14 -0.66
N LEU A 80 5.73 -15.23 -0.31
CA LEU A 80 5.50 -13.98 -1.02
C LEU A 80 6.67 -12.99 -0.85
N ILE A 81 7.21 -12.88 0.36
CA ILE A 81 8.35 -11.98 0.63
C ILE A 81 9.61 -12.44 -0.13
N GLN A 82 9.78 -13.73 -0.38
CA GLN A 82 10.88 -14.24 -1.21
C GLN A 82 10.69 -13.85 -2.68
N THR A 83 9.47 -13.93 -3.20
CA THR A 83 9.16 -13.42 -4.56
C THR A 83 9.44 -11.92 -4.67
N ALA A 84 9.03 -11.12 -3.68
CA ALA A 84 9.35 -9.70 -3.64
C ALA A 84 10.88 -9.44 -3.59
N ALA A 85 11.61 -10.22 -2.81
CA ALA A 85 13.08 -10.15 -2.74
C ALA A 85 13.76 -10.48 -4.08
N ASP A 86 13.25 -11.47 -4.82
CA ASP A 86 13.75 -11.81 -6.16
C ASP A 86 13.56 -10.65 -7.14
N LEU A 87 12.39 -9.98 -7.10
CA LEU A 87 12.06 -8.83 -7.94
C LEU A 87 12.91 -7.59 -7.59
N LEU A 88 13.26 -7.40 -6.31
CA LEU A 88 14.12 -6.30 -5.86
C LEU A 88 15.63 -6.63 -5.88
N ASN A 89 16.03 -7.77 -6.45
CA ASN A 89 17.44 -8.19 -6.50
C ASN A 89 18.25 -7.47 -7.60
N VAL A 90 18.22 -6.14 -7.58
CA VAL A 90 19.01 -5.24 -8.42
C VAL A 90 19.58 -4.10 -7.59
N GLN A 91 20.52 -3.34 -8.16
CA GLN A 91 21.16 -2.21 -7.48
C GLN A 91 20.89 -0.91 -8.23
N ASN A 92 20.73 0.16 -7.45
CA ASN A 92 20.69 1.53 -7.94
C ASN A 92 22.10 2.04 -8.27
N PRO A 93 22.22 3.14 -9.05
CA PRO A 93 23.52 3.71 -9.43
C PRO A 93 24.43 4.10 -8.27
N ASN A 94 23.91 4.29 -7.05
CA ASN A 94 24.70 4.54 -5.84
C ASN A 94 25.20 3.27 -5.14
N GLY A 95 24.95 2.08 -5.71
CA GLY A 95 25.32 0.78 -5.13
C GLY A 95 24.35 0.27 -4.05
N CYS A 96 23.31 1.03 -3.71
CA CYS A 96 22.27 0.55 -2.82
C CYS A 96 21.35 -0.45 -3.53
N LYS A 97 20.85 -1.45 -2.79
CA LYS A 97 19.80 -2.34 -3.30
C LYS A 97 18.55 -1.54 -3.67
N ALA A 98 17.83 -1.99 -4.69
CA ALA A 98 16.50 -1.50 -5.01
C ALA A 98 15.58 -1.56 -3.78
N LYS A 99 14.62 -0.62 -3.74
CA LYS A 99 13.58 -0.56 -2.72
C LYS A 99 12.21 -0.64 -3.37
N GLY A 100 11.27 -1.26 -2.67
CA GLY A 100 9.88 -1.36 -3.08
C GLY A 100 8.93 -0.83 -2.02
N SER A 101 7.65 -0.70 -2.38
CA SER A 101 6.58 -0.30 -1.46
C SER A 101 5.59 -1.45 -1.32
N TRP A 102 5.27 -1.86 -0.10
CA TRP A 102 4.28 -2.90 0.14
C TRP A 102 3.01 -2.30 0.73
N TYR A 103 1.89 -2.43 0.03
CA TYR A 103 0.55 -2.06 0.46
C TYR A 103 -0.08 -3.26 1.18
N VAL A 104 -0.02 -3.24 2.51
CA VAL A 104 -0.28 -4.43 3.33
C VAL A 104 -1.75 -4.51 3.74
N SER A 105 -2.40 -5.63 3.41
CA SER A 105 -3.70 -6.00 3.99
C SER A 105 -3.52 -6.89 5.23
N MET A 106 -4.41 -6.77 6.23
CA MET A 106 -4.12 -7.33 7.57
C MET A 106 -4.39 -8.84 7.68
N MET A 107 -5.35 -9.35 6.93
CA MET A 107 -5.65 -10.78 6.95
C MET A 107 -4.45 -11.58 6.43
N TYR A 108 -4.04 -12.61 7.17
CA TYR A 108 -2.92 -13.51 6.85
C TYR A 108 -1.51 -12.91 6.85
N THR A 109 -1.35 -11.63 7.20
CA THR A 109 -0.04 -10.98 7.30
C THR A 109 0.76 -11.47 8.51
N ASP A 110 2.04 -11.80 8.27
CA ASP A 110 3.03 -11.99 9.33
C ASP A 110 3.78 -10.69 9.63
N PHE A 111 3.59 -10.16 10.84
CA PHE A 111 4.11 -8.84 11.20
C PHE A 111 5.63 -8.81 11.43
N ALA A 112 6.28 -9.95 11.68
CA ALA A 112 7.74 -10.00 11.73
C ALA A 112 8.34 -9.82 10.33
N LEU A 113 7.68 -10.36 9.29
CA LEU A 113 8.08 -10.13 7.91
C LEU A 113 7.86 -8.67 7.47
N VAL A 114 6.74 -8.04 7.87
CA VAL A 114 6.50 -6.61 7.66
C VAL A 114 7.60 -5.77 8.32
N GLN A 115 7.96 -6.09 9.56
CA GLN A 115 9.02 -5.38 10.28
C GLN A 115 10.37 -5.55 9.59
N GLN A 116 10.71 -6.76 9.13
CA GLN A 116 11.94 -7.01 8.38
C GLN A 116 11.96 -6.26 7.04
N TRP A 117 10.84 -6.24 6.32
CA TRP A 117 10.68 -5.48 5.07
C TRP A 117 10.99 -3.99 5.30
N PHE A 118 10.39 -3.41 6.33
CA PHE A 118 10.62 -2.02 6.73
C PHE A 118 12.06 -1.77 7.18
N ALA A 119 12.65 -2.68 7.97
CA ALA A 119 14.03 -2.58 8.45
C ALA A 119 15.09 -2.69 7.34
N GLU A 120 14.76 -3.37 6.24
CA GLU A 120 15.57 -3.37 5.01
C GLU A 120 15.47 -2.04 4.23
N GLY A 121 14.70 -1.06 4.71
CA GLY A 121 14.55 0.27 4.13
C GLY A 121 13.51 0.35 3.01
N ASN A 122 12.65 -0.66 2.90
CA ASN A 122 11.49 -0.61 2.01
C ASN A 122 10.32 0.12 2.69
N GLU A 123 9.36 0.54 1.88
CA GLU A 123 8.17 1.22 2.36
C GLU A 123 7.08 0.23 2.74
N VAL A 124 6.39 0.51 3.85
CA VAL A 124 5.16 -0.15 4.28
C VAL A 124 4.04 0.88 4.21
N ALA A 125 2.96 0.51 3.53
CA ALA A 125 1.79 1.34 3.28
C ALA A 125 0.51 0.56 3.60
N ASP A 126 -0.59 1.30 3.76
CA ASP A 126 -1.89 0.74 4.15
C ASP A 126 -2.66 0.21 2.93
N HIS A 127 -3.24 -0.99 3.08
CA HIS A 127 -4.16 -1.60 2.12
C HIS A 127 -5.40 -2.18 2.80
N THR A 128 -5.86 -1.52 3.86
CA THR A 128 -7.05 -1.85 4.66
C THR A 128 -6.96 -3.15 5.46
N PHE A 129 -7.89 -3.37 6.38
CA PHE A 129 -7.89 -4.56 7.22
C PHE A 129 -8.38 -5.78 6.44
N THR A 130 -9.58 -5.71 5.86
CA THR A 130 -10.26 -6.87 5.24
C THR A 130 -10.19 -6.90 3.71
N HIS A 131 -9.45 -5.97 3.09
CA HIS A 131 -9.32 -5.87 1.63
C HIS A 131 -10.68 -5.66 0.93
N VAL A 132 -11.42 -4.64 1.37
CA VAL A 132 -12.75 -4.30 0.84
C VAL A 132 -12.71 -3.10 -0.11
N GLY A 133 -13.51 -3.17 -1.18
CA GLY A 133 -13.74 -2.01 -2.04
C GLY A 133 -14.50 -0.91 -1.29
N THR A 134 -14.21 0.35 -1.62
CA THR A 134 -14.76 1.53 -0.91
C THR A 134 -14.60 1.43 0.62
N PRO A 135 -13.36 1.36 1.13
CA PRO A 135 -13.11 1.10 2.54
C PRO A 135 -13.64 2.22 3.43
N SER A 136 -14.12 1.84 4.61
CA SER A 136 -14.53 2.78 5.65
C SER A 136 -13.32 3.38 6.37
N ALA A 137 -13.51 4.48 7.10
CA ALA A 137 -12.50 5.01 8.02
C ALA A 137 -11.92 3.95 8.97
N GLN A 138 -12.77 3.04 9.43
CA GLN A 138 -12.38 1.98 10.36
C GLN A 138 -11.45 0.96 9.70
N GLU A 139 -11.64 0.64 8.42
CA GLU A 139 -10.79 -0.29 7.67
C GLU A 139 -9.35 0.22 7.57
N ILE A 140 -9.20 1.51 7.26
CA ILE A 140 -7.91 2.17 7.11
C ILE A 140 -7.24 2.32 8.48
N GLN A 141 -7.98 2.81 9.49
CA GLN A 141 -7.40 3.02 10.82
C GLN A 141 -6.99 1.70 11.48
N ALA A 142 -7.79 0.64 11.32
CA ALA A 142 -7.51 -0.66 11.90
C ALA A 142 -6.23 -1.28 11.33
N ALA A 143 -5.98 -1.13 10.03
CA ALA A 143 -4.74 -1.58 9.41
C ALA A 143 -3.53 -0.79 9.91
N ALA A 144 -3.61 0.54 9.95
CA ALA A 144 -2.56 1.38 10.52
C ALA A 144 -2.22 1.03 11.98
N ASP A 145 -3.24 0.79 12.82
CA ASP A 145 -3.06 0.43 14.24
C ASP A 145 -2.36 -0.93 14.40
N MET A 146 -2.65 -1.89 13.53
CA MET A 146 -2.00 -3.21 13.54
C MET A 146 -0.56 -3.16 13.05
N LEU A 147 -0.29 -2.43 11.96
CA LEU A 147 1.07 -2.21 11.45
C LEU A 147 1.95 -1.53 12.49
N TYR A 148 1.41 -0.56 13.23
CA TYR A 148 2.10 0.04 14.36
C TYR A 148 2.31 -0.95 15.51
N SER A 149 1.25 -1.61 15.97
CA SER A 149 1.29 -2.40 17.20
C SER A 149 2.04 -3.72 17.08
N TYR A 150 2.00 -4.36 15.92
CA TYR A 150 2.55 -5.70 15.71
C TYR A 150 3.78 -5.72 14.79
N ALA A 151 3.93 -4.78 13.85
CA ALA A 151 5.16 -4.65 13.05
C ALA A 151 6.08 -3.53 13.52
N GLY A 152 5.64 -2.65 14.43
CA GLY A 152 6.46 -1.56 14.92
C GLY A 152 6.76 -0.50 13.86
N VAL A 153 5.88 -0.35 12.86
CA VAL A 153 6.00 0.71 11.87
C VAL A 153 5.37 1.99 12.46
N PRO A 154 6.15 3.06 12.70
CA PRO A 154 5.62 4.30 13.28
C PRO A 154 4.52 4.90 12.41
N HIS A 155 3.51 5.53 13.01
CA HIS A 155 2.43 6.17 12.25
C HIS A 155 2.97 7.24 11.29
N GLY A 156 4.02 7.99 11.66
CA GLY A 156 4.64 8.99 10.78
C GLY A 156 5.38 8.40 9.58
N MET A 157 5.57 7.08 9.57
CA MET A 157 6.17 6.32 8.46
C MET A 157 5.12 5.55 7.65
N LEU A 158 3.87 5.45 8.12
CA LEU A 158 2.72 4.95 7.36
C LEU A 158 2.15 6.07 6.48
N LYS A 159 2.89 6.41 5.43
CA LYS A 159 2.60 7.57 4.58
C LYS A 159 1.68 7.26 3.41
N GLY A 160 1.75 6.03 2.89
CA GLY A 160 1.04 5.62 1.69
C GLY A 160 -0.25 4.86 1.99
N PHE A 161 -1.20 5.03 1.09
CA PHE A 161 -2.43 4.24 1.01
C PHE A 161 -2.64 3.77 -0.44
N ARG A 162 -3.26 2.60 -0.60
CA ARG A 162 -3.85 2.15 -1.86
C ARG A 162 -5.20 1.53 -1.58
N ALA A 163 -6.23 1.91 -2.33
CA ALA A 163 -7.56 1.33 -2.21
C ALA A 163 -7.58 -0.11 -2.77
N PRO A 164 -8.13 -1.09 -2.04
CA PRO A 164 -8.41 -2.42 -2.57
C PRO A 164 -9.15 -2.38 -3.90
N PHE A 165 -8.79 -3.26 -4.82
CA PHE A 165 -9.32 -3.33 -6.20
C PHE A 165 -9.13 -2.05 -7.02
N LEU A 166 -8.29 -1.13 -6.56
CA LEU A 166 -8.17 0.24 -7.07
C LEU A 166 -9.50 1.01 -7.06
N ASN A 167 -10.44 0.59 -6.19
CA ASN A 167 -11.78 1.17 -6.11
C ASN A 167 -11.84 2.29 -5.09
N TYR A 168 -11.19 3.41 -5.43
CA TYR A 168 -11.17 4.63 -4.63
C TYR A 168 -12.33 5.56 -5.01
N THR A 169 -12.69 6.43 -4.07
CA THR A 169 -13.71 7.48 -4.25
C THR A 169 -13.23 8.79 -3.65
N ALA A 170 -13.94 9.89 -3.91
CA ALA A 170 -13.66 11.16 -3.24
C ALA A 170 -13.75 11.05 -1.71
N ASP A 171 -14.61 10.17 -1.17
CA ASP A 171 -14.74 9.95 0.27
C ASP A 171 -13.57 9.11 0.80
N THR A 172 -13.09 8.12 0.04
CA THR A 172 -11.83 7.42 0.34
C THR A 172 -10.67 8.40 0.44
N LEU A 173 -10.53 9.32 -0.54
CA LEU A 173 -9.46 10.32 -0.53
C LEU A 173 -9.59 11.35 0.61
N LYS A 174 -10.82 11.72 1.00
CA LYS A 174 -11.03 12.55 2.20
C LYS A 174 -10.60 11.81 3.46
N GLU A 175 -10.82 10.50 3.52
CA GLU A 175 -10.47 9.70 4.68
C GLU A 175 -8.96 9.56 4.84
N ILE A 176 -8.21 9.32 3.76
CA ILE A 176 -6.74 9.28 3.84
C ILE A 176 -6.18 10.63 4.33
N GLN A 177 -6.74 11.77 3.89
CA GLN A 177 -6.36 13.09 4.40
C GLN A 177 -6.72 13.21 5.88
N ALA A 178 -7.93 12.78 6.23
CA ALA A 178 -8.45 12.83 7.58
C ALA A 178 -7.65 11.92 8.53
N GLN A 179 -6.97 10.89 8.06
CA GLN A 179 -6.10 10.04 8.89
C GLN A 179 -4.63 10.47 8.84
N GLY A 180 -4.27 11.38 7.95
CA GLY A 180 -2.92 11.97 7.89
C GLY A 180 -1.94 11.22 6.99
N PHE A 181 -2.44 10.35 6.10
CA PHE A 181 -1.64 9.78 5.02
C PHE A 181 -1.15 10.89 4.10
N LEU A 182 0.08 10.72 3.60
CA LEU A 182 0.71 11.66 2.68
C LEU A 182 0.16 11.50 1.26
N TYR A 183 -0.13 10.27 0.83
CA TYR A 183 -0.47 10.00 -0.56
C TYR A 183 -1.40 8.81 -0.78
N ASP A 184 -2.14 8.86 -1.88
CA ASP A 184 -2.82 7.74 -2.52
C ASP A 184 -2.05 7.31 -3.78
N THR A 185 -2.22 6.04 -4.15
CA THR A 185 -1.78 5.52 -5.45
C THR A 185 -2.78 4.50 -5.97
N SER A 186 -4.01 4.96 -6.17
CA SER A 186 -5.10 4.14 -6.71
C SER A 186 -5.56 4.59 -8.09
N ALA A 187 -5.21 5.80 -8.52
CA ALA A 187 -5.62 6.33 -9.81
C ALA A 187 -4.79 5.76 -10.96
N THR A 188 -5.43 5.51 -12.09
CA THR A 188 -4.75 5.04 -13.30
C THR A 188 -4.23 6.21 -14.14
N ALA A 189 -3.04 6.06 -14.68
CA ALA A 189 -2.49 6.91 -15.73
C ALA A 189 -2.26 6.10 -17.01
N VAL A 190 -2.77 6.64 -18.12
CA VAL A 190 -2.49 6.20 -19.49
C VAL A 190 -1.66 7.25 -20.21
N VAL A 191 -1.41 7.09 -21.52
CA VAL A 191 -0.51 7.97 -22.27
C VAL A 191 -0.93 9.45 -22.23
N ASP A 192 -2.23 9.73 -22.33
CA ASP A 192 -2.75 11.09 -22.43
C ASP A 192 -2.71 11.86 -21.10
N ASP A 193 -2.77 11.16 -19.98
CA ASP A 193 -2.76 11.73 -18.62
C ASP A 193 -1.61 11.16 -17.77
N ASN A 194 -0.51 10.81 -18.44
CA ASN A 194 0.74 10.33 -17.81
C ASN A 194 1.43 11.46 -17.05
N TYR A 195 0.88 11.85 -15.90
CA TYR A 195 1.39 12.91 -15.07
C TYR A 195 2.42 12.39 -14.07
N TRP A 196 3.45 13.20 -13.79
CA TRP A 196 4.23 13.03 -12.57
C TRP A 196 3.34 13.15 -11.33
N PRO A 197 3.74 12.59 -10.17
CA PRO A 197 2.99 12.77 -8.94
C PRO A 197 2.64 14.24 -8.67
N TYR A 198 1.45 14.48 -8.14
CA TYR A 198 0.94 15.82 -7.94
C TYR A 198 0.12 15.90 -6.66
N THR A 199 -0.10 17.11 -6.17
CA THR A 199 -0.91 17.33 -4.98
C THR A 199 -2.37 17.57 -5.33
N LEU A 200 -3.27 17.10 -4.47
CA LEU A 200 -4.72 17.18 -4.63
C LEU A 200 -5.32 18.53 -4.20
N ASP A 201 -4.48 19.55 -3.95
CA ASP A 201 -4.87 20.95 -3.73
C ASP A 201 -5.80 21.51 -4.82
N ASN A 202 -5.66 21.03 -6.06
CA ASN A 202 -6.46 21.45 -7.20
C ASN A 202 -7.34 20.30 -7.76
N GLY A 203 -7.50 19.23 -6.97
CA GLY A 203 -8.28 18.05 -7.34
C GLY A 203 -7.51 17.00 -8.13
N MET A 204 -8.23 15.94 -8.54
CA MET A 204 -7.69 14.86 -9.35
C MET A 204 -7.52 15.29 -10.81
N ALA A 205 -6.49 14.76 -11.46
CA ALA A 205 -6.23 14.94 -12.89
C ALA A 205 -6.28 13.62 -13.68
N ASN A 206 -6.33 12.47 -12.99
CA ASN A 206 -6.43 11.12 -13.55
C ASN A 206 -7.83 10.53 -13.36
N ASP A 207 -8.19 9.53 -14.17
CA ASP A 207 -9.50 8.83 -14.14
C ASP A 207 -10.73 9.75 -14.25
N CYS A 208 -10.60 10.87 -14.99
CA CYS A 208 -11.67 11.86 -15.09
C CYS A 208 -12.99 11.34 -15.68
N TRP A 209 -12.95 10.18 -16.37
CA TRP A 209 -14.14 9.48 -16.87
C TRP A 209 -15.12 9.06 -15.76
N THR A 210 -14.64 8.92 -14.52
CA THR A 210 -15.47 8.64 -13.33
C THR A 210 -16.21 9.88 -12.80
N GLY A 211 -15.85 11.08 -13.28
CA GLY A 211 -16.29 12.36 -12.72
C GLY A 211 -15.49 12.83 -11.50
N ILE A 212 -14.45 12.09 -11.07
CA ILE A 212 -13.61 12.45 -9.92
C ILE A 212 -12.87 13.79 -10.10
N CYS A 213 -12.53 14.14 -11.34
CA CYS A 213 -11.84 15.39 -11.67
C CYS A 213 -12.77 16.62 -11.70
N ASN A 214 -14.09 16.45 -11.57
CA ASN A 214 -15.02 17.58 -11.64
C ASN A 214 -14.69 18.62 -10.55
N PRO A 215 -14.78 19.93 -10.87
CA PRO A 215 -14.48 20.98 -9.89
C PRO A 215 -15.30 20.81 -8.60
N GLY A 216 -14.61 20.81 -7.46
CA GLY A 216 -15.21 20.67 -6.13
C GLY A 216 -15.45 19.23 -5.65
N THR A 217 -15.18 18.21 -6.48
CA THR A 217 -15.29 16.80 -6.07
C THR A 217 -14.15 16.40 -5.12
N VAL A 218 -12.91 16.74 -5.48
CA VAL A 218 -11.70 16.54 -4.66
C VAL A 218 -10.98 17.88 -4.53
N ASN A 219 -10.65 18.24 -3.29
CA ASN A 219 -9.76 19.35 -2.95
C ASN A 219 -9.16 19.03 -1.58
N LEU A 220 -7.97 18.44 -1.60
CA LEU A 220 -7.31 17.87 -0.42
C LEU A 220 -5.89 18.42 -0.32
N PRO A 221 -5.71 19.65 0.18
CA PRO A 221 -4.40 20.28 0.24
C PRO A 221 -3.35 19.43 0.96
N GLY A 222 -2.19 19.28 0.33
CA GLY A 222 -1.04 18.53 0.87
C GLY A 222 -1.11 17.01 0.73
N VAL A 223 -2.22 16.43 0.26
CA VAL A 223 -2.27 15.01 -0.12
C VAL A 223 -1.75 14.87 -1.54
N TRP A 224 -0.92 13.85 -1.76
CA TRP A 224 -0.38 13.53 -3.07
C TRP A 224 -1.15 12.40 -3.74
N GLU A 225 -1.27 12.48 -5.05
CA GLU A 225 -1.57 11.33 -5.90
C GLU A 225 -0.25 10.88 -6.54
N VAL A 226 0.02 9.58 -6.46
CA VAL A 226 1.06 8.90 -7.24
C VAL A 226 0.34 8.03 -8.27
N PRO A 227 0.13 8.54 -9.51
CA PRO A 227 -0.63 7.81 -10.50
C PRO A 227 0.01 6.46 -10.83
N MET A 228 -0.82 5.45 -11.02
CA MET A 228 -0.39 4.14 -11.46
C MET A 228 -0.32 4.10 -12.99
N TYR A 229 0.90 4.08 -13.52
CA TYR A 229 1.18 4.07 -14.96
C TYR A 229 0.90 2.71 -15.63
N ALA A 230 -0.08 2.67 -16.54
CA ALA A 230 -0.44 1.47 -17.29
C ALA A 230 0.57 1.14 -18.42
N VAL A 231 0.82 -0.15 -18.62
CA VAL A 231 1.52 -0.71 -19.77
C VAL A 231 0.52 -0.94 -20.89
N LEU A 232 0.70 -0.27 -22.04
CA LEU A 232 -0.11 -0.55 -23.22
C LEU A 232 0.38 -1.81 -23.95
N ASP A 233 -0.53 -2.72 -24.26
CA ASP A 233 -0.25 -3.86 -25.13
C ASP A 233 -0.15 -3.46 -26.62
N ASN A 234 0.06 -4.46 -27.50
CA ASN A 234 0.16 -4.24 -28.95
C ASN A 234 -1.13 -3.68 -29.59
N ALA A 235 -2.28 -3.85 -28.95
CA ALA A 235 -3.57 -3.29 -29.36
C ALA A 235 -3.87 -1.94 -28.69
N SER A 236 -2.89 -1.36 -27.98
CA SER A 236 -3.03 -0.15 -27.18
C SER A 236 -4.01 -0.28 -26.01
N VAL A 237 -4.31 -1.50 -25.58
CA VAL A 237 -5.13 -1.76 -24.40
C VAL A 237 -4.24 -1.59 -23.16
N PRO A 238 -4.61 -0.71 -22.22
CA PRO A 238 -3.86 -0.52 -20.98
C PRO A 238 -3.99 -1.74 -20.05
N GLN A 239 -2.85 -2.14 -19.50
CA GLN A 239 -2.67 -3.17 -18.47
C GLN A 239 -1.98 -2.53 -17.28
N LEU A 240 -2.52 -2.65 -16.07
CA LEU A 240 -2.03 -1.88 -14.93
C LEU A 240 -1.40 -2.77 -13.85
N MET A 241 -2.23 -3.54 -13.16
CA MET A 241 -1.81 -4.49 -12.14
C MET A 241 -1.56 -5.87 -12.78
N ASP A 242 -0.54 -6.59 -12.33
CA ASP A 242 -0.23 -7.95 -12.79
C ASP A 242 -0.18 -8.13 -14.32
N VAL A 243 0.45 -7.18 -15.01
CA VAL A 243 0.55 -7.17 -16.49
C VAL A 243 1.06 -8.51 -17.06
N TYR A 244 1.85 -9.25 -16.29
CA TYR A 244 2.37 -10.58 -16.63
C TYR A 244 1.32 -11.69 -16.73
N LEU A 245 0.06 -11.42 -16.35
CA LEU A 245 -1.07 -12.32 -16.56
C LEU A 245 -1.83 -12.02 -17.87
N SER A 246 -1.59 -10.87 -18.49
CA SER A 246 -2.34 -10.40 -19.67
C SER A 246 -1.80 -10.90 -21.01
N GLY A 247 -0.72 -11.68 -21.02
CA GLY A 247 -0.08 -12.17 -22.25
C GLY A 247 0.97 -13.25 -21.98
N THR A 248 1.63 -13.69 -23.05
CA THR A 248 2.80 -14.58 -22.90
C THR A 248 3.97 -13.81 -22.25
N PRO A 249 4.92 -14.48 -21.58
CA PRO A 249 6.09 -13.79 -21.01
C PRO A 249 6.87 -12.97 -22.05
N GLU A 250 6.94 -13.44 -23.31
CA GLU A 250 7.58 -12.72 -24.41
C GLU A 250 6.80 -11.44 -24.78
N ASP A 251 5.49 -11.56 -24.97
CA ASP A 251 4.63 -10.41 -25.30
C ASP A 251 4.69 -9.35 -24.20
N VAL A 252 4.52 -9.76 -22.95
CA VAL A 252 4.54 -8.85 -21.79
C VAL A 252 5.89 -8.16 -21.66
N THR A 253 7.00 -8.88 -21.89
CA THR A 253 8.33 -8.28 -21.87
C THR A 253 8.45 -7.21 -22.95
N ASN A 254 7.96 -7.48 -24.16
CA ASN A 254 8.00 -6.52 -25.28
C ASN A 254 7.11 -5.29 -25.01
N TRP A 255 5.91 -5.49 -24.47
CA TRP A 255 5.01 -4.39 -24.07
C TRP A 255 5.66 -3.53 -22.99
N SER A 256 6.19 -4.17 -21.94
CA SER A 256 6.83 -3.49 -20.82
C SER A 256 8.05 -2.70 -21.28
N GLN A 257 8.89 -3.27 -22.16
CA GLN A 257 10.03 -2.57 -22.74
C GLN A 257 9.61 -1.36 -23.57
N THR A 258 8.59 -1.52 -24.42
CA THR A 258 8.07 -0.43 -25.26
C THR A 258 7.53 0.73 -24.42
N ASN A 259 6.80 0.42 -23.33
CA ASN A 259 6.26 1.44 -22.43
C ASN A 259 7.36 2.06 -21.58
N PHE A 260 8.32 1.28 -21.06
CA PHE A 260 9.50 1.83 -20.39
C PHE A 260 10.26 2.80 -21.28
N ASP A 261 10.53 2.43 -22.53
CA ASP A 261 11.26 3.31 -23.47
C ASP A 261 10.46 4.58 -23.79
N ARG A 262 9.12 4.55 -23.74
CA ARG A 262 8.28 5.75 -23.86
C ARG A 262 8.51 6.71 -22.69
N HIS A 263 8.59 6.20 -21.46
CA HIS A 263 8.89 7.01 -20.28
C HIS A 263 10.34 7.52 -20.33
N TYR A 264 11.30 6.62 -20.56
CA TYR A 264 12.73 6.89 -20.53
C TYR A 264 13.21 7.85 -21.62
N ASN A 265 12.66 7.77 -22.83
CA ASN A 265 13.00 8.68 -23.93
C ASN A 265 12.05 9.90 -24.01
N GLY A 266 10.98 9.91 -23.21
CA GLY A 266 10.01 10.98 -23.10
C GLY A 266 10.28 11.90 -21.93
N ASN A 267 9.25 12.18 -21.13
CA ASN A 267 9.32 13.10 -20.00
C ASN A 267 9.69 12.44 -18.66
N ARG A 268 10.19 11.20 -18.68
CA ARG A 268 10.74 10.48 -17.51
C ARG A 268 9.77 10.23 -16.37
N GLN A 269 8.44 10.31 -16.61
CA GLN A 269 7.45 9.91 -15.60
C GLN A 269 7.82 8.53 -15.04
N PRO A 270 7.58 8.26 -13.75
CA PRO A 270 7.92 6.97 -13.16
C PRO A 270 7.34 5.82 -13.98
N PHE A 271 8.08 4.72 -14.05
CA PHE A 271 7.59 3.48 -14.64
C PHE A 271 7.20 2.53 -13.51
N GLY A 272 5.95 2.09 -13.51
CA GLY A 272 5.42 1.24 -12.46
C GLY A 272 5.51 -0.25 -12.77
N ILE A 273 5.79 -1.04 -11.75
CA ILE A 273 5.65 -2.50 -11.77
C ILE A 273 4.83 -2.87 -10.53
N TYR A 274 3.52 -3.05 -10.71
CA TYR A 274 2.57 -3.32 -9.63
C TYR A 274 2.21 -4.81 -9.65
N VAL A 275 2.38 -5.48 -8.51
CA VAL A 275 2.40 -6.95 -8.44
C VAL A 275 1.61 -7.42 -7.22
N HIS A 276 0.74 -8.40 -7.39
CA HIS A 276 0.35 -9.31 -6.32
C HIS A 276 1.33 -10.50 -6.30
N PRO A 277 2.22 -10.62 -5.29
CA PRO A 277 3.26 -11.65 -5.28
C PRO A 277 2.72 -13.09 -5.41
N THR A 278 1.47 -13.32 -5.02
CA THR A 278 0.80 -14.62 -5.09
C THR A 278 0.78 -15.19 -6.51
N HIS A 279 0.59 -14.34 -7.54
CA HIS A 279 0.55 -14.76 -8.93
C HIS A 279 1.93 -15.08 -9.53
N LEU A 280 3.01 -14.73 -8.81
CA LEU A 280 4.40 -15.05 -9.18
C LEU A 280 5.01 -16.12 -8.26
N THR A 281 4.22 -16.68 -7.35
CA THR A 281 4.65 -17.67 -6.36
C THR A 281 4.05 -19.03 -6.68
N ASN A 282 4.87 -20.09 -6.65
CA ASN A 282 4.39 -21.43 -6.95
C ASN A 282 3.75 -22.07 -5.71
N TYR A 283 2.47 -22.42 -5.84
CA TYR A 283 1.73 -23.17 -4.83
C TYR A 283 1.30 -24.55 -5.36
N PRO A 284 1.30 -25.60 -4.52
CA PRO A 284 0.80 -26.92 -4.91
C PRO A 284 -0.64 -26.85 -5.44
N GLY A 285 -0.85 -27.30 -6.68
CA GLY A 285 -2.17 -27.34 -7.32
C GLY A 285 -2.58 -26.08 -8.08
N LEU A 286 -1.78 -25.02 -8.05
CA LEU A 286 -1.94 -23.84 -8.90
C LEU A 286 -1.06 -23.94 -10.18
N PRO A 287 -1.35 -23.15 -11.23
CA PRO A 287 -0.50 -23.06 -12.41
C PRO A 287 0.95 -22.67 -12.06
N ASP A 288 1.91 -23.21 -12.82
CA ASP A 288 3.32 -22.86 -12.66
C ASP A 288 3.58 -21.41 -13.09
N ALA A 289 4.05 -20.59 -12.14
CA ALA A 289 4.36 -19.18 -12.30
C ALA A 289 5.85 -18.92 -12.64
N THR A 290 6.67 -19.98 -12.79
CA THR A 290 8.12 -19.85 -12.96
C THR A 290 8.50 -18.99 -14.18
N ALA A 291 7.83 -19.19 -15.32
CA ALA A 291 8.11 -18.47 -16.54
C ALA A 291 7.72 -16.98 -16.44
N GLN A 292 6.58 -16.69 -15.81
CA GLN A 292 6.09 -15.34 -15.57
C GLN A 292 7.04 -14.59 -14.62
N LYS A 293 7.41 -15.22 -13.48
CA LYS A 293 8.36 -14.62 -12.53
C LYS A 293 9.70 -14.35 -13.20
N ALA A 294 10.23 -15.32 -13.95
CA ALA A 294 11.49 -15.13 -14.68
C ALA A 294 11.40 -13.98 -15.70
N GLY A 295 10.29 -13.84 -16.41
CA GLY A 295 10.06 -12.72 -17.34
C GLY A 295 10.13 -11.36 -16.64
N VAL A 296 9.40 -11.20 -15.52
CA VAL A 296 9.39 -9.95 -14.73
C VAL A 296 10.78 -9.64 -14.17
N VAL A 297 11.45 -10.63 -13.57
CA VAL A 297 12.81 -10.48 -13.01
C VAL A 297 13.82 -10.09 -14.09
N ASN A 298 13.80 -10.77 -15.24
CA ASN A 298 14.71 -10.47 -16.35
C ASN A 298 14.47 -9.06 -16.91
N PHE A 299 13.21 -8.64 -17.01
CA PHE A 299 12.87 -7.28 -17.41
C PHE A 299 13.44 -6.25 -16.42
N ILE A 300 13.21 -6.42 -15.11
CA ILE A 300 13.76 -5.53 -14.06
C ILE A 300 15.29 -5.44 -14.15
N GLN A 301 15.97 -6.58 -14.30
CA GLN A 301 17.42 -6.63 -14.48
C GLN A 301 17.89 -5.88 -15.73
N SER A 302 17.14 -5.96 -16.84
CA SER A 302 17.49 -5.22 -18.06
C SER A 302 17.40 -3.70 -17.88
N LEU A 303 16.49 -3.22 -17.03
CA LEU A 303 16.36 -1.80 -16.71
C LEU A 303 17.49 -1.30 -15.81
N ALA A 304 17.91 -2.11 -14.83
CA ALA A 304 19.01 -1.77 -13.93
C ALA A 304 20.36 -1.60 -14.62
N GLY A 305 20.52 -2.15 -15.83
CA GLY A 305 21.71 -1.96 -16.66
C GLY A 305 21.79 -0.59 -17.36
N LYS A 306 20.74 0.23 -17.31
CA LYS A 306 20.70 1.56 -17.94
C LYS A 306 21.19 2.65 -16.97
N PRO A 307 21.89 3.69 -17.47
CA PRO A 307 22.27 4.82 -16.63
C PRO A 307 21.01 5.56 -16.14
N ASP A 308 21.11 6.18 -14.96
CA ASP A 308 20.07 7.07 -14.41
C ASP A 308 18.70 6.42 -14.18
N VAL A 309 18.62 5.09 -14.11
CA VAL A 309 17.43 4.34 -13.68
C VAL A 309 17.53 4.04 -12.18
N TRP A 310 16.48 4.35 -11.44
CA TRP A 310 16.43 4.25 -9.99
C TRP A 310 15.17 3.51 -9.52
N PHE A 311 15.37 2.36 -8.88
CA PHE A 311 14.33 1.56 -8.22
C PHE A 311 14.13 2.07 -6.80
N VAL A 312 13.00 2.74 -6.58
CA VAL A 312 12.73 3.49 -5.35
C VAL A 312 11.37 3.15 -4.78
N THR A 313 11.19 3.42 -3.49
CA THR A 313 9.86 3.43 -2.89
C THR A 313 9.07 4.65 -3.38
N ASN A 314 7.75 4.64 -3.19
CA ASN A 314 6.91 5.78 -3.51
C ASN A 314 7.20 6.97 -2.57
N ASP A 315 7.56 6.75 -1.30
CA ASP A 315 8.05 7.79 -0.39
C ASP A 315 9.37 8.42 -0.88
N GLN A 316 10.32 7.63 -1.39
CA GLN A 316 11.57 8.18 -1.96
C GLN A 316 11.30 8.99 -3.24
N LEU A 317 10.38 8.53 -4.09
CA LEU A 317 9.90 9.29 -5.24
C LEU A 317 9.30 10.62 -4.79
N LEU A 318 8.40 10.63 -3.80
CA LEU A 318 7.76 11.85 -3.29
C LEU A 318 8.75 12.82 -2.61
N GLN A 319 9.77 12.31 -1.92
CA GLN A 319 10.86 13.14 -1.39
C GLN A 319 11.62 13.86 -2.51
N TRP A 320 11.86 13.18 -3.64
CA TRP A 320 12.41 13.83 -4.83
C TRP A 320 11.42 14.81 -5.46
N MET A 321 10.13 14.47 -5.55
CA MET A 321 9.11 15.36 -6.11
C MET A 321 9.02 16.69 -5.33
N GLN A 322 9.18 16.64 -4.01
CA GLN A 322 9.20 17.82 -3.15
C GLN A 322 10.44 18.69 -3.37
N ASN A 323 11.61 18.09 -3.65
CA ASN A 323 12.86 18.80 -3.88
C ASN A 323 13.64 18.21 -5.06
N PRO A 324 13.21 18.47 -6.31
CA PRO A 324 13.76 17.80 -7.48
C PRO A 324 15.23 18.17 -7.71
N VAL A 325 16.06 17.15 -7.95
CA VAL A 325 17.46 17.30 -8.35
C VAL A 325 17.75 16.52 -9.63
N PRO A 326 18.71 16.95 -10.48
CA PRO A 326 19.14 16.16 -11.63
C PRO A 326 19.63 14.77 -11.23
N ALA A 327 19.55 13.79 -12.13
CA ALA A 327 19.99 12.41 -11.90
C ALA A 327 21.41 12.30 -11.32
N SER A 328 22.32 13.16 -11.79
CA SER A 328 23.70 13.26 -11.31
C SER A 328 23.85 13.61 -9.82
N GLN A 329 22.81 14.14 -9.18
CA GLN A 329 22.80 14.56 -7.78
C GLN A 329 21.93 13.66 -6.89
N LEU A 330 21.18 12.72 -7.47
CA LEU A 330 20.24 11.87 -6.73
C LEU A 330 20.98 10.95 -5.74
N ALA A 331 22.14 10.42 -6.13
CA ALA A 331 22.98 9.57 -5.27
C ALA A 331 23.39 10.23 -3.94
N ASN A 332 23.45 11.57 -3.90
CA ASN A 332 23.88 12.34 -2.73
C ASN A 332 22.74 12.70 -1.78
N GLN A 333 21.48 12.40 -2.14
CA GLN A 333 20.34 12.71 -1.29
C GLN A 333 20.32 11.79 -0.08
N THR A 334 19.97 12.33 1.09
CA THR A 334 19.95 11.58 2.35
C THR A 334 18.98 10.39 2.29
N TYR A 335 17.83 10.58 1.66
CA TYR A 335 16.80 9.54 1.51
C TYR A 335 17.17 8.44 0.51
N MET A 336 18.28 8.60 -0.23
CA MET A 336 18.81 7.58 -1.14
C MET A 336 19.94 6.74 -0.51
N GLN A 337 20.38 7.08 0.70
CA GLN A 337 21.43 6.34 1.39
C GLN A 337 20.88 5.04 1.99
N CYS A 338 21.64 3.94 1.91
CA CYS A 338 21.24 2.61 2.40
C CYS A 338 21.99 2.19 3.68
N GLN A 339 22.24 3.14 4.58
CA GLN A 339 22.88 2.84 5.86
C GLN A 339 21.94 2.04 6.75
N LYS A 340 22.42 0.90 7.27
CA LYS A 340 21.71 0.14 8.31
C LYS A 340 22.20 0.56 9.69
N PRO A 341 21.30 0.61 10.68
CA PRO A 341 21.71 0.88 12.05
C PRO A 341 22.57 -0.26 12.59
N VAL A 342 23.63 0.10 13.30
CA VAL A 342 24.52 -0.85 13.98
C VAL A 342 24.22 -0.78 15.46
N THR A 343 23.51 -1.78 15.97
CA THR A 343 23.14 -1.85 17.38
C THR A 343 24.29 -2.49 18.20
N PRO A 344 24.49 -2.08 19.46
CA PRO A 344 25.54 -2.65 20.32
C PRO A 344 25.24 -4.09 20.78
N LYS A 345 23.99 -4.53 20.61
CA LYS A 345 23.50 -5.88 20.90
C LYS A 345 22.37 -6.22 19.93
N GLU A 346 22.09 -7.50 19.77
CA GLU A 346 20.89 -7.96 19.05
C GLU A 346 19.62 -7.54 19.81
N ILE A 347 18.66 -6.99 19.07
CA ILE A 347 17.33 -6.59 19.53
C ILE A 347 16.32 -7.00 18.48
N CYS A 348 15.04 -7.06 18.86
CA CYS A 348 13.97 -7.40 17.94
C CYS A 348 13.51 -6.14 17.20
N ASN A 349 14.14 -5.85 16.06
CA ASN A 349 13.93 -4.62 15.29
C ASN A 349 13.76 -4.87 13.78
N GLY A 350 13.60 -6.13 13.37
CA GLY A 350 13.47 -6.55 11.97
C GLY A 350 14.82 -6.77 11.26
N LEU A 351 15.95 -6.55 11.92
CA LEU A 351 17.29 -6.81 11.35
C LEU A 351 17.85 -8.18 11.76
N GLU A 352 17.16 -8.90 12.64
CA GLU A 352 17.49 -10.26 13.00
C GLU A 352 17.32 -11.24 11.82
N THR A 353 18.03 -12.37 11.89
CA THR A 353 17.81 -13.46 10.93
C THR A 353 16.56 -14.24 11.33
N LEU A 354 15.57 -14.23 10.45
CA LEU A 354 14.33 -15.01 10.60
C LEU A 354 14.50 -16.42 10.06
N ASN A 355 13.88 -17.40 10.72
CA ASN A 355 13.78 -18.78 10.25
C ASN A 355 12.35 -19.05 9.78
N ILE A 356 12.22 -19.52 8.54
CA ILE A 356 10.95 -19.94 7.95
C ILE A 356 11.00 -21.47 7.82
N THR A 357 10.12 -22.17 8.56
CA THR A 357 10.00 -23.63 8.46
C THR A 357 8.54 -24.00 8.26
N SER A 358 8.23 -24.65 7.14
CA SER A 358 6.86 -25.06 6.79
C SER A 358 5.85 -23.91 6.85
N GLY A 359 6.21 -22.74 6.32
CA GLY A 359 5.36 -21.54 6.33
C GLY A 359 5.26 -20.84 7.69
N VAL A 360 5.99 -21.27 8.72
CA VAL A 360 5.98 -20.64 10.04
C VAL A 360 7.23 -19.78 10.22
N VAL A 361 7.02 -18.49 10.49
CA VAL A 361 8.08 -17.53 10.82
C VAL A 361 8.46 -17.66 12.28
N SER A 362 9.76 -17.71 12.56
CA SER A 362 10.29 -17.86 13.91
C SER A 362 11.65 -17.19 14.06
N GLY A 363 11.99 -16.81 15.29
CA GLY A 363 13.26 -16.19 15.63
C GLY A 363 13.48 -16.15 17.14
N PRO A 364 14.72 -15.98 17.62
CA PRO A 364 15.03 -16.06 19.05
C PRO A 364 14.32 -15.01 19.92
N LEU A 365 13.98 -13.85 19.34
CA LEU A 365 13.37 -12.73 20.05
C LEU A 365 11.87 -12.54 19.74
N LEU A 366 11.34 -13.30 18.78
CA LEU A 366 9.96 -13.20 18.31
C LEU A 366 8.98 -13.90 19.25
N ASN A 367 7.80 -13.31 19.39
CA ASN A 367 6.61 -13.98 19.90
C ASN A 367 5.84 -14.60 18.73
N ALA A 368 5.35 -15.82 18.92
CA ALA A 368 4.48 -16.50 17.97
C ALA A 368 3.02 -16.43 18.44
N CYS A 369 2.21 -15.65 17.75
CA CYS A 369 0.80 -15.43 18.08
C CYS A 369 -0.05 -16.39 17.27
N ASN A 370 -0.77 -17.28 17.95
CA ASN A 370 -1.51 -18.34 17.31
C ASN A 370 -2.99 -18.26 17.68
N PHE A 371 -3.84 -18.08 16.67
CA PHE A 371 -5.29 -18.02 16.80
C PHE A 371 -5.92 -19.00 15.80
N ASN A 372 -7.18 -19.38 16.06
CA ASN A 372 -7.91 -20.28 15.15
C ASN A 372 -8.12 -19.66 13.75
N THR A 373 -8.05 -18.34 13.64
CA THR A 373 -8.36 -17.57 12.43
C THR A 373 -7.13 -16.90 11.79
N SER A 374 -6.05 -16.74 12.53
CA SER A 374 -4.82 -16.08 12.06
C SER A 374 -3.63 -16.51 12.92
N ASN A 375 -2.45 -16.58 12.31
CA ASN A 375 -1.19 -16.81 13.03
C ASN A 375 -0.15 -15.84 12.48
N PHE A 376 0.66 -15.26 13.35
CA PHE A 376 1.74 -14.37 12.95
C PHE A 376 2.84 -14.32 14.01
N ALA A 377 4.06 -14.06 13.58
CA ALA A 377 5.14 -13.67 14.47
C ALA A 377 5.19 -12.14 14.66
N THR A 378 5.74 -11.69 15.79
CA THR A 378 5.95 -10.27 16.09
C THR A 378 7.04 -10.06 17.15
N CYS A 379 7.74 -8.94 17.09
CA CYS A 379 8.63 -8.48 18.16
C CYS A 379 7.89 -7.95 19.39
N TYR A 380 6.60 -7.66 19.27
CA TYR A 380 5.75 -7.06 20.30
C TYR A 380 4.88 -8.12 20.98
N ASN A 381 3.91 -7.68 21.77
CA ASN A 381 3.07 -8.63 22.49
C ASN A 381 2.07 -9.31 21.57
N CYS A 382 1.84 -10.61 21.77
CA CYS A 382 0.63 -11.23 21.24
C CYS A 382 -0.62 -10.64 21.90
N PRO A 383 -1.67 -10.36 21.13
CA PRO A 383 -2.96 -9.99 21.70
C PRO A 383 -3.61 -11.18 22.41
N GLY A 384 -4.43 -10.92 23.41
CA GLY A 384 -5.15 -11.93 24.19
C GLY A 384 -6.29 -12.61 23.42
N SER A 385 -6.69 -12.04 22.29
CA SER A 385 -7.64 -12.59 21.33
C SER A 385 -7.21 -12.25 19.91
N ALA A 386 -7.75 -12.96 18.92
CA ALA A 386 -7.51 -12.62 17.52
C ALA A 386 -7.96 -11.17 17.24
N PRO A 387 -7.15 -10.36 16.55
CA PRO A 387 -7.57 -9.04 16.05
C PRO A 387 -8.81 -9.13 15.16
N THR A 388 -9.70 -8.15 15.27
CA THR A 388 -10.85 -7.96 14.36
C THR A 388 -10.90 -6.51 13.90
N LEU A 389 -11.74 -6.19 12.92
CA LEU A 389 -11.95 -4.81 12.48
C LEU A 389 -12.44 -3.90 13.62
N GLU A 390 -13.26 -4.42 14.53
CA GLU A 390 -13.79 -3.70 15.71
C GLU A 390 -12.78 -3.60 16.85
N THR A 391 -11.81 -4.51 16.92
CA THR A 391 -10.77 -4.51 17.95
C THR A 391 -9.45 -4.94 17.32
N PRO A 392 -8.80 -4.04 16.54
CA PRO A 392 -7.57 -4.37 15.80
C PRO A 392 -6.37 -4.59 16.72
N VAL A 393 -6.38 -3.94 17.89
CA VAL A 393 -5.34 -4.09 18.92
C VAL A 393 -6.00 -4.51 20.24
N PRO A 394 -6.40 -5.79 20.39
CA PRO A 394 -6.92 -6.30 21.66
C PRO A 394 -5.89 -6.15 22.78
N ALA A 395 -6.38 -6.21 24.03
CA ALA A 395 -5.49 -6.22 25.18
C ALA A 395 -4.44 -7.32 25.06
N SER A 396 -3.20 -7.02 25.42
CA SER A 396 -2.10 -7.98 25.37
C SER A 396 -2.39 -9.25 26.18
N ALA A 397 -1.97 -10.41 25.66
CA ALA A 397 -1.99 -11.68 26.39
C ALA A 397 -1.09 -11.68 27.64
N VAL A 398 -0.11 -10.77 27.70
CA VAL A 398 0.85 -10.64 28.79
C VAL A 398 0.66 -9.27 29.44
N ALA A 399 0.46 -9.23 30.75
CA ALA A 399 0.23 -7.97 31.46
C ALA A 399 1.52 -7.16 31.59
N ASN A 400 1.40 -5.83 31.53
CA ASN A 400 2.54 -4.92 31.78
C ASN A 400 3.14 -5.19 33.18
N GLY A 401 4.47 -5.19 33.26
CA GLY A 401 5.23 -5.49 34.47
C GLY A 401 5.41 -6.98 34.77
N THR A 402 4.95 -7.87 33.87
CA THR A 402 5.17 -9.32 33.99
C THR A 402 6.27 -9.82 33.06
N SER A 403 6.89 -10.94 33.42
CA SER A 403 7.94 -11.57 32.60
C SER A 403 7.40 -11.92 31.21
N GLY A 404 8.13 -11.54 30.16
CA GLY A 404 7.74 -11.78 28.77
C GLY A 404 6.97 -10.63 28.11
N TYR A 405 6.54 -9.61 28.89
CA TYR A 405 5.95 -8.40 28.32
C TYR A 405 6.95 -7.69 27.39
N ARG A 406 6.44 -7.19 26.26
CA ARG A 406 7.16 -6.37 25.30
C ARG A 406 6.66 -4.94 25.41
N THR A 407 7.57 -3.99 25.52
CA THR A 407 7.18 -2.58 25.62
C THR A 407 6.88 -2.05 24.21
N PRO A 408 5.70 -1.45 23.98
CA PRO A 408 5.37 -0.85 22.69
C PRO A 408 6.41 0.18 22.25
N LEU A 409 6.51 0.41 20.94
CA LEU A 409 7.35 1.46 20.39
C LEU A 409 6.92 2.83 20.96
N PRO A 410 7.82 3.68 21.47
CA PRO A 410 7.47 5.03 21.88
C PRO A 410 7.71 6.03 20.74
N ASP A 411 6.98 7.15 20.78
CA ASP A 411 7.08 8.22 19.76
C ASP A 411 8.45 8.92 19.73
N ASN A 412 9.32 8.69 20.72
CA ASN A 412 10.63 9.34 20.83
C ASN A 412 11.82 8.40 20.57
N CYS A 413 11.58 7.22 20.00
CA CYS A 413 12.64 6.30 19.58
C CYS A 413 12.36 5.73 18.19
N SER A 414 13.38 5.69 17.34
CA SER A 414 13.26 5.02 16.05
C SER A 414 13.10 3.51 16.29
N PRO A 415 12.23 2.83 15.51
CA PRO A 415 12.03 1.38 15.64
C PRO A 415 13.30 0.58 15.42
N PHE A 416 14.27 1.13 14.67
CA PHE A 416 15.54 0.46 14.46
C PHE A 416 16.46 0.46 15.69
N TRP A 417 16.20 1.33 16.66
CA TRP A 417 16.97 1.46 17.90
C TRP A 417 16.17 1.08 19.14
N TRP A 418 14.90 0.66 18.98
CA TRP A 418 14.03 0.32 20.08
C TRP A 418 14.17 -1.16 20.46
N ASP A 419 14.53 -1.43 21.71
CA ASP A 419 14.50 -2.77 22.28
C ASP A 419 13.16 -3.03 22.98
N PRO A 420 12.20 -3.74 22.35
CA PRO A 420 10.91 -4.01 22.96
C PRO A 420 11.00 -4.99 24.13
N VAL A 421 12.08 -5.78 24.23
CA VAL A 421 12.29 -6.73 25.35
C VAL A 421 12.73 -5.97 26.60
N ALA A 422 13.67 -5.05 26.46
CA ALA A 422 14.18 -4.25 27.58
C ALA A 422 13.37 -2.98 27.84
N GLY A 423 12.53 -2.54 26.90
CA GLY A 423 11.83 -1.25 26.97
C GLY A 423 12.80 -0.07 26.92
N GLN A 424 13.84 -0.15 26.09
CA GLN A 424 14.93 0.82 26.06
C GLN A 424 15.25 1.27 24.63
N CYS A 425 15.39 2.58 24.44
CA CYS A 425 15.98 3.13 23.23
C CYS A 425 17.51 3.04 23.29
N LEU A 426 18.13 2.38 22.32
CA LEU A 426 19.58 2.24 22.20
C LEU A 426 20.25 3.43 21.51
N CYS A 427 19.46 4.32 20.90
CA CYS A 427 19.99 5.57 20.37
C CYS A 427 20.41 6.51 21.50
N THR A 428 21.69 6.86 21.53
CA THR A 428 22.29 7.74 22.56
C THR A 428 22.88 9.03 21.98
N THR A 429 22.70 9.27 20.68
CA THR A 429 23.30 10.40 19.96
C THR A 429 22.24 11.12 19.13
N SER A 430 22.52 12.37 18.74
CA SER A 430 21.59 13.16 17.92
C SER A 430 21.42 12.62 16.49
N SER A 431 22.35 11.80 15.98
CA SER A 431 22.28 11.28 14.61
C SER A 431 21.25 10.17 14.40
N CYS A 432 20.79 9.54 15.48
CA CYS A 432 19.72 8.54 15.46
C CYS A 432 18.47 8.99 16.22
N ALA A 433 18.46 10.25 16.71
CA ALA A 433 17.34 10.79 17.45
C ALA A 433 16.10 10.82 16.55
N TYR A 434 14.96 10.48 17.14
CA TYR A 434 13.71 10.32 16.41
C TYR A 434 12.57 10.90 17.23
N GLN A 435 11.62 11.52 16.54
CA GLN A 435 10.37 11.98 17.09
C GLN A 435 9.32 11.70 16.04
N ASP A 436 8.42 10.76 16.31
CA ASP A 436 7.20 10.65 15.55
C ASP A 436 6.31 11.84 15.92
N THR A 437 5.89 12.59 14.90
CA THR A 437 4.97 13.71 15.05
C THR A 437 3.57 13.38 14.55
N ALA A 438 3.39 12.21 13.93
CA ALA A 438 2.06 11.71 13.64
C ALA A 438 1.47 11.19 14.94
N LEU A 439 0.33 11.77 15.34
CA LEU A 439 -0.41 11.27 16.48
C LEU A 439 -1.26 10.08 16.01
N PRO A 440 -1.27 8.94 16.71
CA PRO A 440 -2.34 7.96 16.57
C PRO A 440 -3.65 8.72 16.77
N LYS A 441 -4.51 8.77 15.76
CA LYS A 441 -5.81 9.42 15.95
C LYS A 441 -6.62 8.53 16.87
N GLN A 442 -6.76 8.97 18.12
CA GLN A 442 -7.54 8.27 19.13
C GLN A 442 -8.93 7.95 18.58
N GLN A 443 -9.24 6.66 18.43
CA GLN A 443 -10.62 6.22 18.45
C GLN A 443 -11.22 6.66 19.79
N ASN A 444 -12.44 7.21 19.77
CA ASN A 444 -13.27 7.38 20.94
C ASN A 444 -13.48 6.02 21.62
N SER A 445 -12.54 5.60 22.46
CA SER A 445 -12.75 4.49 23.37
C SER A 445 -13.64 5.00 24.50
N THR A 446 -14.93 4.73 24.39
CA THR A 446 -15.80 4.69 25.57
C THR A 446 -15.34 3.52 26.44
N ASN A 447 -14.37 3.77 27.32
CA ASN A 447 -14.16 2.95 28.49
C ASN A 447 -13.94 3.85 29.71
N GLY A 448 -14.95 3.84 30.57
CA GLY A 448 -15.04 4.69 31.74
C GLY A 448 -13.93 4.43 32.73
N THR A 449 -13.37 5.52 33.24
CA THR A 449 -12.83 5.57 34.59
C THR A 449 -13.50 6.72 35.32
N SER A 450 -14.38 6.34 36.24
CA SER A 450 -14.90 7.20 37.29
C SER A 450 -13.74 7.70 38.16
N SER A 451 -13.49 8.99 38.17
CA SER A 451 -12.86 9.66 39.30
C SER A 451 -13.78 10.78 39.77
N GLY A 452 -14.30 10.61 40.99
CA GLY A 452 -15.21 11.54 41.64
C GLY A 452 -14.47 12.57 42.48
N SER A 453 -15.06 13.78 42.49
CA SER A 453 -14.96 14.88 43.47
C SER A 453 -14.37 16.17 42.90
N SER A 454 -14.87 17.37 43.18
CA SER A 454 -16.19 17.86 43.59
C SER A 454 -16.14 19.40 43.46
N ASN A 455 -17.32 20.00 43.24
CA ASN A 455 -17.71 21.39 43.44
C ASN A 455 -17.15 22.53 42.55
N GLY A 456 -18.09 23.17 41.85
CA GLY A 456 -18.01 24.52 41.32
C GLY A 456 -19.32 24.91 40.61
N SER A 457 -20.22 25.58 41.31
CA SER A 457 -21.62 25.81 40.94
C SER A 457 -21.87 26.78 39.77
N SER A 458 -23.00 26.50 39.09
CA SER A 458 -23.98 27.40 38.44
C SER A 458 -23.58 28.21 37.19
N ALA A 459 -24.27 27.95 36.07
CA ALA A 459 -25.43 28.76 35.64
C ALA A 459 -26.19 28.08 34.49
N SER A 460 -27.52 28.11 34.62
CA SER A 460 -28.54 27.53 33.74
C SER A 460 -28.78 28.35 32.46
N SER A 461 -29.09 27.69 31.35
CA SER A 461 -30.17 28.15 30.46
C SER A 461 -30.85 26.99 29.74
N SER A 462 -32.17 27.02 29.80
CA SER A 462 -33.15 26.03 29.39
C SER A 462 -33.56 26.19 27.93
N GLY A 463 -33.67 25.08 27.19
CA GLY A 463 -34.36 25.02 25.89
C GLY A 463 -35.10 23.69 25.74
N LYS A 464 -36.43 23.74 25.79
CA LYS A 464 -37.36 22.61 25.81
C LYS A 464 -37.37 21.84 24.48
N ALA A 465 -37.40 20.51 24.61
CA ALA A 465 -37.82 19.58 23.56
C ALA A 465 -39.36 19.51 23.48
N SER A 466 -39.88 19.38 22.26
CA SER A 466 -41.26 18.99 21.98
C SER A 466 -41.24 17.82 21.00
N GLY A 467 -41.81 16.70 21.44
CA GLY A 467 -41.88 15.45 20.69
C GLY A 467 -42.96 15.43 19.61
N ALA A 468 -42.78 14.51 18.65
CA ALA A 468 -43.80 14.07 17.73
C ALA A 468 -43.66 12.55 17.53
N SER A 469 -44.79 11.84 17.64
CA SER A 469 -44.94 10.38 17.48
C SER A 469 -44.64 9.87 16.07
N PRO A 470 -44.30 8.57 15.92
CA PRO A 470 -44.06 7.95 14.62
C PRO A 470 -45.37 7.48 13.95
N GLY A 471 -45.51 7.77 12.66
CA GLY A 471 -46.50 7.16 11.76
C GLY A 471 -45.96 5.90 11.07
N PRO A 472 -46.82 5.04 10.50
CA PRO A 472 -46.46 3.67 10.14
C PRO A 472 -45.67 3.62 8.83
N VAL A 473 -44.55 2.88 8.84
CA VAL A 473 -43.78 2.56 7.63
C VAL A 473 -44.34 1.27 7.04
N VAL A 474 -44.79 1.37 5.79
CA VAL A 474 -45.25 0.25 4.96
C VAL A 474 -44.03 -0.56 4.53
N ALA A 475 -43.94 -1.80 5.00
CA ALA A 475 -42.93 -2.77 4.59
C ALA A 475 -43.19 -3.19 3.13
N SER A 476 -42.24 -2.91 2.24
CA SER A 476 -42.14 -3.54 0.93
C SER A 476 -40.93 -4.48 0.96
N THR A 477 -41.22 -5.77 0.96
CA THR A 477 -40.24 -6.86 0.90
C THR A 477 -39.68 -6.97 -0.51
N LEU A 478 -38.44 -6.51 -0.73
CA LEU A 478 -37.62 -6.96 -1.85
C LEU A 478 -36.63 -8.01 -1.35
N SER A 479 -36.86 -9.25 -1.73
CA SER A 479 -35.93 -10.35 -1.55
C SER A 479 -34.77 -10.20 -2.52
N ILE A 480 -33.63 -9.71 -2.05
CA ILE A 480 -32.35 -9.82 -2.76
C ILE A 480 -31.58 -10.96 -2.10
N ALA A 481 -31.46 -12.07 -2.82
CA ALA A 481 -30.59 -13.17 -2.44
C ALA A 481 -29.13 -12.70 -2.62
N ALA A 482 -28.47 -12.37 -1.51
CA ALA A 482 -27.02 -12.17 -1.49
C ALA A 482 -26.35 -13.55 -1.53
N ALA A 483 -25.79 -13.91 -2.70
CA ALA A 483 -24.88 -15.04 -2.81
C ALA A 483 -23.52 -14.60 -2.25
N ILE A 484 -23.21 -15.07 -1.04
CA ILE A 484 -21.89 -14.96 -0.43
C ILE A 484 -20.98 -15.93 -1.18
N PHE A 485 -20.09 -15.42 -2.03
CA PHE A 485 -18.94 -16.18 -2.52
C PHE A 485 -17.79 -15.97 -1.54
N ILE A 486 -17.56 -16.98 -0.71
CA ILE A 486 -16.29 -17.15 0.02
C ILE A 486 -15.30 -17.72 -1.00
N SER A 487 -14.41 -16.88 -1.52
CA SER A 487 -13.19 -17.37 -2.15
C SER A 487 -12.23 -17.77 -1.03
N LEU A 488 -12.11 -19.07 -0.77
CA LEU A 488 -10.93 -19.61 -0.11
C LEU A 488 -9.76 -19.40 -1.09
N ILE A 489 -8.94 -18.39 -0.83
CA ILE A 489 -7.57 -18.34 -1.34
C ILE A 489 -6.70 -18.68 -0.13
N MET A 490 -6.16 -19.90 -0.16
CA MET A 490 -4.99 -20.28 0.62
C MET A 490 -3.75 -19.95 -0.18
#